data_AF-A0A2U1JTX4-F1
#
_entry.id   AF-A0A2U1JTX4-F1
#
_cell.length_a   1.000
_cell.length_b   1.000
_cell.length_c   1.000
_cell.angle_alpha   90.00
_cell.angle_beta   90.00
_cell.angle_gamma   90.00
#
_symmetry.space_group_name_H-M   'P 1'
#
loop_
_entity.id
_entity.type
_entity.pdbx_description
1 polymer ?
#
loop_
_entity_poly.entity_id
_entity_poly.type
_entity_poly.pdbx_seq_one_letter_code
_entity_poly.pdbx_strand_id
1 'polypeptide(L)'
;MTNRGYVRNCLVCGHGGSTYEAKKEWKEISVCPKCNGAYVDLFYIHKYLKDDWKPNKEIQKQIDDKRAQDAVDAFIYALGSISEDRKEERKFYNSNEWKEVREKYLKPKPLLTIELQDENSVPKVFYKGEEVKSKKNILFDWETSTADDGGGLTYIIEHQETGNKQPTSNRIERRIREHALY
;
A
#
# COMPACT_ATOMS: atom_id res chain seq x y z
N MET A 1 -34.20 -0.12 15.42
CA MET A 1 -33.21 0.77 14.80
C MET A 1 -32.01 -0.09 14.45
N THR A 2 -31.62 -0.19 13.18
CA THR A 2 -30.49 -1.03 12.75
C THR A 2 -29.20 -0.23 12.89
N ASN A 3 -28.33 -0.63 13.82
CA ASN A 3 -26.96 -0.11 13.90
C ASN A 3 -26.15 -0.67 12.73
N ARG A 4 -25.42 0.20 12.02
CA ARG A 4 -24.58 -0.18 10.89
C ARG A 4 -23.12 0.01 11.28
N GLY A 5 -22.28 -0.96 10.92
CA GLY A 5 -20.83 -0.85 11.09
C GLY A 5 -20.25 0.00 9.97
N TYR A 6 -19.51 1.04 10.32
CA TYR A 6 -18.79 1.93 9.41
C TYR A 6 -17.30 1.77 9.66
N VAL A 7 -16.52 1.57 8.61
CA VAL A 7 -15.07 1.48 8.72
C VAL A 7 -14.50 2.87 8.50
N ARG A 8 -13.71 3.34 9.45
CA ARG A 8 -13.13 4.69 9.45
C ARG A 8 -11.62 4.65 9.56
N ASN A 9 -10.98 5.66 9.00
CA ASN A 9 -9.53 5.87 9.08
C ASN A 9 -9.20 7.32 9.42
N CYS A 10 -8.18 7.49 10.27
CA CYS A 10 -7.70 8.82 10.62
C CYS A 10 -6.72 9.34 9.58
N LEU A 11 -6.99 10.52 9.03
CA LEU A 11 -6.12 11.16 8.03
C LEU A 11 -4.78 11.65 8.61
N VAL A 12 -4.68 11.79 9.94
CA VAL A 12 -3.48 12.29 10.63
C VAL A 12 -2.61 11.13 11.08
N CYS A 13 -3.13 10.24 11.92
CA CYS A 13 -2.32 9.17 12.52
C CYS A 13 -2.50 7.79 11.89
N GLY A 14 -3.45 7.62 10.95
CA GLY A 14 -3.70 6.33 10.32
C GLY A 14 -4.39 5.30 11.18
N HIS A 15 -4.83 5.68 12.39
CA HIS A 15 -5.65 4.79 13.19
C HIS A 15 -6.92 4.43 12.42
N GLY A 16 -7.13 3.13 12.20
CA GLY A 16 -8.37 2.58 11.66
C GLY A 16 -9.20 1.83 12.70
N GLY A 17 -10.49 1.66 12.41
CA GLY A 17 -11.41 0.90 13.25
C GLY A 17 -12.83 0.92 12.70
N SER A 18 -13.66 0.01 13.21
CA SER A 18 -15.10 0.02 12.95
C SER A 18 -15.83 0.79 14.04
N THR A 19 -16.71 1.71 13.65
CA THR A 19 -17.70 2.33 14.54
C THR A 19 -19.07 1.78 14.23
N TYR A 20 -19.89 1.56 15.25
CA TYR A 20 -21.28 1.13 15.08
C TYR A 20 -22.18 2.29 15.46
N GLU A 21 -22.82 2.89 14.45
CA GLU A 21 -23.67 4.05 14.62
C GLU A 21 -25.05 3.78 14.03
N ALA A 22 -26.09 4.38 14.61
CA ALA A 22 -27.40 4.40 14.00
C ALA A 22 -27.35 5.25 12.72
N LYS A 23 -27.99 4.79 11.64
CA LYS A 23 -27.94 5.47 10.32
C LYS A 23 -28.31 6.97 10.37
N LYS A 24 -29.15 7.39 11.31
CA LYS A 24 -29.58 8.79 11.50
C LYS A 24 -28.53 9.67 12.18
N GLU A 25 -27.56 9.08 12.87
CA GLU A 25 -26.51 9.77 13.63
C GLU A 25 -25.13 9.67 12.94
N TRP A 26 -25.09 8.96 11.80
CA TRP A 26 -23.87 8.76 11.02
C TRP A 26 -23.27 10.09 10.57
N LYS A 27 -21.96 10.22 10.78
CA LYS A 27 -21.16 11.38 10.34
C LYS A 27 -20.05 10.92 9.39
N GLU A 28 -19.91 11.63 8.27
CA GLU A 28 -18.85 11.42 7.28
C GLU A 28 -17.44 11.61 7.90
N ILE A 29 -17.31 12.61 8.78
CA ILE A 29 -16.11 12.90 9.55
C ILE A 29 -16.45 12.89 11.04
N SER A 30 -15.59 12.24 11.81
CA SER A 30 -15.60 12.24 13.27
C SER A 30 -14.20 12.57 13.82
N VAL A 31 -14.06 12.63 15.15
CA VAL A 31 -12.76 12.92 15.79
C VAL A 31 -12.04 11.62 16.10
N CYS A 32 -10.77 11.53 15.72
CA CYS A 32 -9.95 10.34 15.97
C CYS A 32 -9.70 10.18 17.47
N PRO A 33 -10.05 9.04 18.08
CA PRO A 33 -9.89 8.84 19.51
C PRO A 33 -8.42 8.78 19.97
N LYS A 34 -7.46 8.63 19.03
CA LYS A 34 -6.03 8.53 19.34
C LYS A 34 -5.27 9.85 19.25
N CYS A 35 -5.65 10.73 18.33
CA CYS A 35 -4.85 11.93 18.02
C CYS A 35 -5.67 13.20 17.82
N ASN A 36 -6.99 13.14 18.01
CA ASN A 36 -7.94 14.22 17.71
C ASN A 36 -7.94 14.70 16.26
N GLY A 37 -7.29 13.97 15.34
CA GLY A 37 -7.33 14.22 13.91
C GLY A 37 -8.66 13.85 13.26
N ALA A 38 -8.85 14.24 12.00
CA ALA A 38 -10.04 13.87 11.23
C ALA A 38 -10.13 12.35 11.05
N TYR A 39 -11.22 11.74 11.51
CA TYR A 39 -11.51 10.31 11.46
C TYR A 39 -12.66 10.07 10.50
N VAL A 40 -12.29 9.70 9.28
CA VAL A 40 -13.15 9.78 8.09
C VAL A 40 -13.62 8.40 7.70
N ASP A 41 -14.89 8.28 7.33
CA ASP A 41 -15.44 7.07 6.73
C ASP A 41 -14.69 6.70 5.44
N LEU A 42 -14.28 5.43 5.32
CA LEU A 42 -13.52 4.96 4.17
C LEU A 42 -14.27 5.15 2.84
N PHE A 43 -15.61 5.15 2.85
CA PHE A 43 -16.39 5.41 1.64
C PHE A 43 -16.16 6.84 1.10
N TYR A 44 -15.90 7.79 1.98
CA TYR A 44 -15.76 9.21 1.67
C TYR A 44 -14.33 9.73 1.76
N ILE A 45 -13.38 8.89 2.20
CA ILE A 45 -12.00 9.30 2.44
C ILE A 45 -11.37 9.97 1.21
N HIS A 46 -11.71 9.50 0.00
CA HIS A 46 -11.23 10.06 -1.27
C HIS A 46 -11.54 11.55 -1.47
N LYS A 47 -12.63 12.08 -0.90
CA LYS A 47 -12.95 13.53 -0.98
C LYS A 47 -11.94 14.40 -0.24
N TYR A 48 -11.21 13.82 0.71
CA TYR A 48 -10.32 14.53 1.62
C TYR A 48 -8.85 14.21 1.39
N LEU A 49 -8.58 13.23 0.53
CA LEU A 49 -7.24 12.94 0.02
C LEU A 49 -6.94 13.95 -1.10
N LYS A 50 -6.11 14.94 -0.80
CA LYS A 50 -5.51 15.79 -1.85
C LYS A 50 -4.54 14.94 -2.68
N ASP A 51 -4.26 15.36 -3.93
CA ASP A 51 -3.35 14.66 -4.85
C ASP A 51 -1.93 14.44 -4.31
N ASP A 52 -1.55 15.13 -3.23
CA ASP A 52 -0.27 15.05 -2.53
C ASP A 52 -0.32 14.30 -1.18
N TRP A 53 -1.45 13.66 -0.83
CA TRP A 53 -1.54 12.91 0.43
C TRP A 53 -0.68 11.64 0.41
N LYS A 54 0.26 11.56 1.38
CA LYS A 54 1.12 10.38 1.58
C LYS A 54 0.68 9.63 2.84
N PRO A 55 0.31 8.33 2.75
CA PRO A 55 0.03 7.54 3.93
C PRO A 55 1.29 7.48 4.82
N ASN A 56 1.11 7.53 6.13
CA ASN A 56 2.24 7.35 7.03
C ASN A 56 2.78 5.90 6.95
N LYS A 57 4.01 5.69 7.43
CA LYS A 57 4.71 4.41 7.34
C LYS A 57 3.93 3.22 7.93
N GLU A 58 3.10 3.45 8.94
CA GLU A 58 2.33 2.40 9.60
C GLU A 58 1.11 1.99 8.76
N ILE A 59 0.47 2.95 8.09
CA ILE A 59 -0.61 2.69 7.11
C ILE A 59 -0.05 1.95 5.90
N GLN A 60 1.10 2.39 5.38
CA GLN A 60 1.74 1.72 4.23
C GLN A 60 2.04 0.25 4.56
N LYS A 61 2.52 -0.02 5.78
CA LYS A 61 2.81 -1.37 6.26
C LYS A 61 1.56 -2.27 6.38
N GLN A 62 0.40 -1.69 6.69
CA GLN A 62 -0.88 -2.42 6.74
C GLN A 62 -1.50 -2.64 5.36
N ILE A 63 -1.28 -1.72 4.41
CA ILE A 63 -1.67 -1.89 3.00
C ILE A 63 -0.81 -2.99 2.35
N ASP A 64 0.48 -3.03 2.69
CA ASP A 64 1.42 -4.02 2.16
C ASP A 64 1.27 -5.41 2.83
N ASP A 65 0.41 -5.54 3.85
CA ASP A 65 0.14 -6.81 4.52
C ASP A 65 -0.84 -7.66 3.69
N LYS A 66 -0.36 -8.80 3.18
CA LYS A 66 -1.12 -9.76 2.37
C LYS A 66 -2.42 -10.20 3.06
N ARG A 67 -2.45 -10.28 4.39
CA ARG A 67 -3.68 -10.63 5.15
C ARG A 67 -4.73 -9.51 5.10
N ALA A 68 -4.30 -8.26 5.05
CA ALA A 68 -5.22 -7.12 4.89
C ALA A 68 -5.81 -7.10 3.49
N GLN A 69 -5.02 -7.42 2.47
CA GLN A 69 -5.49 -7.55 1.09
C GLN A 69 -6.49 -8.70 0.94
N ASP A 70 -6.18 -9.88 1.50
CA ASP A 70 -7.07 -11.05 1.50
C ASP A 70 -8.38 -10.77 2.26
N ALA A 71 -8.33 -10.00 3.35
CA ALA A 71 -9.51 -9.59 4.11
C ALA A 71 -10.37 -8.57 3.33
N VAL A 72 -9.75 -7.65 2.58
CA VAL A 72 -10.45 -6.71 1.70
C VAL A 72 -11.11 -7.46 0.54
N ASP A 73 -10.43 -8.42 -0.08
CA ASP A 73 -10.98 -9.22 -1.18
C ASP A 73 -12.10 -10.15 -0.69
N ALA A 74 -11.94 -10.78 0.48
CA ALA A 74 -12.99 -11.56 1.13
C ALA A 74 -14.21 -10.70 1.52
N PHE A 75 -13.97 -9.47 1.99
CA PHE A 75 -15.02 -8.50 2.26
C PHE A 75 -15.75 -8.13 0.96
N ILE A 76 -15.05 -7.74 -0.10
CA ILE A 76 -15.64 -7.45 -1.43
C ILE A 76 -16.47 -8.64 -1.95
N TYR A 77 -15.96 -9.86 -1.81
CA TYR A 77 -16.68 -11.08 -2.19
C TYR A 77 -17.96 -11.28 -1.36
N ALA A 78 -17.90 -11.08 -0.04
CA ALA A 78 -19.03 -11.15 0.87
C ALA A 78 -20.06 -10.00 0.67
N LEU A 79 -19.61 -8.79 0.33
CA LEU A 79 -20.48 -7.69 -0.12
C LEU A 79 -21.18 -8.08 -1.43
N GLY A 80 -20.51 -8.89 -2.26
CA GLY A 80 -21.08 -9.53 -3.44
C GLY A 80 -22.19 -10.54 -3.14
N SER A 81 -22.35 -11.03 -1.92
CA SER A 81 -23.31 -12.10 -1.60
C SER A 81 -24.58 -11.63 -0.88
N ILE A 82 -24.75 -10.33 -0.61
CA ILE A 82 -25.81 -9.85 0.30
C ILE A 82 -26.66 -8.70 -0.31
N SER A 83 -27.94 -9.04 -0.50
CA SER A 83 -29.19 -8.27 -0.66
C SER A 83 -29.32 -7.14 -1.71
N GLU A 84 -30.55 -7.00 -2.24
CA GLU A 84 -30.93 -6.15 -3.39
C GLU A 84 -30.73 -4.64 -3.19
N ASP A 85 -30.52 -4.17 -1.96
CA ASP A 85 -30.30 -2.75 -1.61
C ASP A 85 -28.89 -2.23 -1.99
N ARG A 86 -28.01 -3.08 -2.52
CA ARG A 86 -26.62 -2.73 -2.90
C ARG A 86 -26.35 -2.60 -4.39
N LYS A 87 -27.38 -2.48 -5.23
CA LYS A 87 -27.19 -2.29 -6.68
C LYS A 87 -26.39 -1.03 -7.02
N GLU A 88 -26.54 0.05 -6.24
CA GLU A 88 -25.78 1.30 -6.42
C GLU A 88 -24.31 1.17 -5.97
N GLU A 89 -24.05 0.60 -4.79
CA GLU A 89 -22.68 0.34 -4.31
C GLU A 89 -21.94 -0.62 -5.26
N ARG A 90 -22.61 -1.67 -5.73
CA ARG A 90 -22.03 -2.61 -6.71
C ARG A 90 -21.80 -1.95 -8.08
N LYS A 91 -22.68 -1.05 -8.53
CA LYS A 91 -22.46 -0.24 -9.74
C LYS A 91 -21.24 0.67 -9.59
N PHE A 92 -21.07 1.27 -8.42
CA PHE A 92 -19.95 2.15 -8.10
C PHE A 92 -18.63 1.37 -8.10
N TYR A 93 -18.49 0.28 -7.34
CA TYR A 93 -17.26 -0.53 -7.34
C TYR A 93 -16.90 -1.15 -8.70
N ASN A 94 -17.89 -1.39 -9.56
CA ASN A 94 -17.69 -1.87 -10.93
C ASN A 94 -17.51 -0.73 -11.96
N SER A 95 -17.62 0.54 -11.54
CA SER A 95 -17.47 1.68 -12.44
C SER A 95 -16.02 1.86 -12.86
N ASN A 96 -15.81 2.51 -14.01
CA ASN A 96 -14.47 2.86 -14.47
C ASN A 96 -13.77 3.83 -13.51
N GLU A 97 -14.53 4.72 -12.88
CA GLU A 97 -14.03 5.66 -11.87
C GLU A 97 -13.39 4.92 -10.67
N TRP A 98 -14.01 3.84 -10.18
CA TRP A 98 -13.41 3.03 -9.12
C TRP A 98 -12.23 2.17 -9.56
N LYS A 99 -12.25 1.70 -10.80
CA LYS A 99 -11.10 0.99 -11.36
C LYS A 99 -9.89 1.92 -11.43
N GLU A 100 -10.07 3.17 -11.84
CA GLU A 100 -9.02 4.18 -11.88
C GLU A 100 -8.51 4.54 -10.48
N VAL A 101 -9.40 4.74 -9.51
CA VAL A 101 -9.02 5.00 -8.10
C VAL A 101 -8.26 3.82 -7.51
N ARG A 102 -8.73 2.59 -7.74
CA ARG A 102 -8.06 1.37 -7.26
C ARG A 102 -6.66 1.26 -7.87
N GLU A 103 -6.54 1.47 -9.18
CA GLU A 103 -5.27 1.38 -9.88
C GLU A 103 -4.28 2.47 -9.44
N LYS A 104 -4.77 3.70 -9.18
CA LYS A 104 -3.94 4.84 -8.79
C LYS A 104 -3.48 4.81 -7.33
N TYR A 105 -4.37 4.43 -6.41
CA TYR A 105 -4.13 4.61 -4.96
C TYR A 105 -4.08 3.31 -4.15
N LEU A 106 -4.74 2.25 -4.60
CA LEU A 106 -4.86 0.99 -3.85
C LEU A 106 -4.03 -0.15 -4.44
N LYS A 107 -3.45 0.03 -5.64
CA LYS A 107 -2.53 -0.95 -6.19
C LYS A 107 -1.27 -0.97 -5.31
N PRO A 108 -0.94 -2.13 -4.71
CA PRO A 108 0.26 -2.21 -3.89
C PRO A 108 1.46 -1.85 -4.75
N LYS A 109 2.18 -0.81 -4.33
CA LYS A 109 3.40 -0.39 -5.04
C LYS A 109 4.47 -1.46 -4.78
N PRO A 110 5.12 -1.99 -5.82
CA PRO A 110 6.19 -2.95 -5.62
C PRO A 110 7.29 -2.32 -4.74
N LEU A 111 7.79 -3.11 -3.77
CA LEU A 111 8.86 -2.68 -2.87
C LEU A 111 10.13 -2.32 -3.65
N LEU A 112 10.45 -3.13 -4.65
CA LEU A 112 11.62 -2.97 -5.50
C LEU A 112 11.23 -3.39 -6.92
N THR A 113 11.43 -2.50 -7.88
CA THR A 113 11.33 -2.79 -9.32
C THR A 113 12.70 -2.56 -9.94
N ILE A 114 13.22 -3.57 -10.64
CA ILE A 114 14.42 -3.45 -11.48
C ILE A 114 13.99 -3.77 -12.91
N GLU A 115 14.09 -2.79 -13.79
CA GLU A 115 13.79 -2.93 -15.21
C GLU A 115 15.08 -2.82 -16.00
N LEU A 116 15.45 -3.89 -16.69
CA LEU A 116 16.58 -3.94 -17.61
C LEU A 116 16.01 -4.21 -19.01
N GLN A 117 16.27 -3.31 -19.95
CA GLN A 117 15.75 -3.41 -21.30
C GLN A 117 16.51 -4.47 -22.12
N ASP A 118 17.84 -4.40 -22.04
CA ASP A 118 18.78 -5.33 -22.67
C ASP A 118 20.10 -5.37 -21.85
N GLU A 119 20.99 -6.29 -22.20
CA GLU A 119 22.26 -6.54 -21.49
C GLU A 119 23.23 -5.35 -21.47
N ASN A 120 23.06 -4.37 -22.36
CA ASN A 120 23.89 -3.17 -22.44
C ASN A 120 23.20 -1.93 -21.83
N SER A 121 21.92 -2.04 -21.50
CA SER A 121 21.14 -0.94 -20.94
C SER A 121 21.48 -0.67 -19.46
N VAL A 122 21.36 0.60 -19.05
CA VAL A 122 21.44 0.95 -17.62
C VAL A 122 20.08 0.66 -16.98
N PRO A 123 19.98 -0.20 -15.96
CA PRO A 123 18.70 -0.58 -15.37
C PRO A 123 18.02 0.59 -14.66
N LYS A 124 16.70 0.70 -14.87
CA LYS A 124 15.84 1.55 -14.04
C LYS A 124 15.55 0.80 -12.75
N VAL A 125 15.63 1.53 -11.63
CA VAL A 125 15.47 0.97 -10.29
C VAL A 125 14.55 1.88 -9.52
N PHE A 126 13.44 1.32 -9.06
CA PHE A 126 12.48 1.99 -8.20
C PHE A 126 12.45 1.27 -6.86
N TYR A 127 12.68 2.00 -5.77
CA TYR A 127 12.59 1.47 -4.41
C TYR A 127 11.49 2.21 -3.66
N LYS A 128 10.51 1.47 -3.12
CA LYS A 128 9.30 2.02 -2.48
C LYS A 128 8.57 3.05 -3.34
N GLY A 129 8.58 2.85 -4.66
CA GLY A 129 7.96 3.72 -5.65
C GLY A 129 8.76 4.98 -6.02
N GLU A 130 9.96 5.19 -5.46
CA GLU A 130 10.84 6.31 -5.83
C GLU A 130 11.99 5.81 -6.73
N GLU A 131 12.30 6.55 -7.79
CA GLU A 131 13.40 6.21 -8.69
C GLU A 131 14.75 6.50 -8.01
N VAL A 132 15.58 5.47 -7.89
CA VAL A 132 16.95 5.61 -7.37
C VAL A 132 17.82 6.13 -8.51
N LYS A 133 18.22 7.41 -8.50
CA LYS A 133 19.08 8.00 -9.54
C LYS A 133 20.57 7.73 -9.29
N SER A 134 21.41 7.93 -10.31
CA SER A 134 22.88 7.85 -10.19
C SER A 134 23.38 6.53 -9.57
N LYS A 135 22.82 5.40 -10.00
CA LYS A 135 23.17 4.07 -9.50
C LYS A 135 24.59 3.71 -9.97
N LYS A 136 25.33 3.02 -9.10
CA LYS A 136 26.70 2.55 -9.35
C LYS A 136 26.76 1.04 -9.48
N ASN A 137 26.14 0.35 -8.53
CA ASN A 137 26.12 -1.10 -8.46
C ASN A 137 24.75 -1.55 -8.00
N ILE A 138 24.24 -2.59 -8.63
CA ILE A 138 23.00 -3.25 -8.24
C ILE A 138 23.33 -4.74 -8.17
N LEU A 139 23.21 -5.31 -6.98
CA LEU A 139 23.23 -6.75 -6.76
C LEU A 139 21.80 -7.17 -6.42
N PHE A 140 21.27 -8.09 -7.21
CA PHE A 140 20.01 -8.76 -6.91
C PHE A 140 20.29 -10.25 -6.97
N ASP A 141 20.12 -10.90 -5.83
CA ASP A 141 20.37 -12.31 -5.66
C ASP A 141 19.17 -12.95 -4.98
N TRP A 142 18.67 -14.03 -5.57
CA TRP A 142 17.50 -14.73 -5.08
C TRP A 142 17.69 -16.23 -5.27
N GLU A 143 17.51 -16.95 -4.16
CA GLU A 143 17.77 -18.37 -4.06
C GLU A 143 16.49 -19.07 -3.59
N THR A 144 16.10 -20.14 -4.28
CA THR A 144 15.04 -21.03 -3.81
C THR A 144 15.47 -21.75 -2.55
N SER A 145 14.53 -22.03 -1.65
CA SER A 145 14.79 -22.96 -0.55
C SER A 145 15.08 -24.38 -1.08
N THR A 146 16.05 -25.04 -0.47
CA THR A 146 16.50 -26.41 -0.71
C THR A 146 16.48 -27.20 0.60
N ALA A 147 16.82 -28.49 0.55
CA ALA A 147 16.84 -29.33 1.76
C ALA A 147 17.87 -28.87 2.80
N ASP A 148 18.98 -28.27 2.36
CA ASP A 148 20.11 -27.89 3.20
C ASP A 148 20.26 -26.36 3.37
N ASP A 149 19.55 -25.57 2.57
CA ASP A 149 19.58 -24.10 2.60
C ASP A 149 18.16 -23.54 2.49
N GLY A 150 17.77 -22.66 3.41
CA GLY A 150 16.48 -21.98 3.36
C GLY A 150 16.31 -20.99 2.19
N GLY A 151 17.38 -20.73 1.44
CA GLY A 151 17.41 -19.76 0.35
C GLY A 151 17.06 -18.35 0.85
N GLY A 152 16.69 -17.47 -0.08
CA GLY A 152 16.24 -16.14 0.28
C GLY A 152 16.41 -15.08 -0.78
N LEU A 153 16.32 -13.83 -0.34
CA LEU A 153 16.47 -12.63 -1.16
C LEU A 153 17.56 -11.76 -0.55
N THR A 154 18.55 -11.42 -1.35
CA THR A 154 19.54 -10.39 -1.05
C THR A 154 19.51 -9.35 -2.15
N TYR A 155 19.39 -8.08 -1.79
CA TYR A 155 19.63 -7.00 -2.74
C TYR A 155 20.46 -5.87 -2.13
N ILE A 156 21.32 -5.31 -2.96
CA ILE A 156 22.17 -4.17 -2.65
C ILE A 156 22.05 -3.18 -3.81
N ILE A 157 21.72 -1.93 -3.50
CA ILE A 157 21.67 -0.84 -4.48
C ILE A 157 22.58 0.27 -3.98
N GLU A 158 23.68 0.49 -4.68
CA GLU A 158 24.61 1.56 -4.42
C GLU A 158 24.35 2.71 -5.38
N HIS A 159 24.26 3.93 -4.86
CA HIS A 159 24.01 5.13 -5.66
C HIS A 159 24.72 6.35 -5.09
N GLN A 160 24.81 7.43 -5.88
CA GLN A 160 25.33 8.71 -5.42
C GLN A 160 24.23 9.74 -5.25
N GLU A 161 24.32 10.54 -4.19
CA GLU A 161 23.53 11.75 -4.01
C GLU A 161 24.38 12.97 -4.34
N THR A 162 23.91 13.77 -5.29
CA THR A 162 24.63 14.97 -5.79
C THR A 162 24.10 16.26 -5.17
N GLY A 163 23.49 16.18 -3.97
CA GLY A 163 22.77 17.30 -3.35
C GLY A 163 23.64 18.33 -2.64
N ASN A 164 24.85 17.96 -2.21
CA ASN A 164 25.77 18.84 -1.48
C ASN A 164 27.17 18.76 -2.10
N LYS A 165 28.01 19.77 -1.88
CA LYS A 165 29.31 20.04 -2.53
C LYS A 165 30.33 18.88 -2.58
N GLN A 166 30.04 17.72 -1.99
CA GLN A 166 30.76 16.47 -2.18
C GLN A 166 29.76 15.31 -2.44
N PRO A 167 29.99 14.48 -3.47
CA PRO A 167 29.12 13.35 -3.77
C PRO A 167 29.20 12.30 -2.67
N THR A 168 28.08 12.04 -1.99
CA THR A 168 27.96 10.98 -0.98
C THR A 168 27.54 9.68 -1.65
N SER A 169 28.20 8.57 -1.30
CA SER A 169 27.80 7.23 -1.74
C SER A 169 26.82 6.65 -0.73
N ASN A 170 25.63 6.28 -1.18
CA ASN A 170 24.59 5.67 -0.38
C ASN A 170 24.36 4.22 -0.80
N ARG A 171 23.92 3.39 0.15
CA ARG A 171 23.70 1.96 -0.03
C ARG A 171 22.38 1.55 0.61
N ILE A 172 21.50 0.98 -0.21
CA ILE A 172 20.26 0.32 0.23
C ILE A 172 20.53 -1.16 0.21
N GLU A 173 20.50 -1.80 1.37
CA GLU A 173 20.77 -3.23 1.52
C GLU A 173 19.66 -3.92 2.30
N ARG A 174 19.25 -5.10 1.81
CA ARG A 174 18.35 -5.97 2.55
C ARG A 174 18.70 -7.43 2.28
N ARG A 175 18.64 -8.22 3.36
CA ARG A 175 18.76 -9.67 3.33
C ARG A 175 17.58 -10.29 4.05
N ILE A 176 16.89 -11.21 3.39
CA ILE A 176 15.77 -11.98 3.93
C ILE A 176 16.10 -13.45 3.66
N ARG A 177 16.23 -14.25 4.71
CA ARG A 177 16.44 -15.71 4.60
C ARG A 177 15.11 -16.44 4.73
N GLU A 178 15.05 -17.68 4.25
CA GLU A 178 13.98 -18.64 4.57
C GLU A 178 12.56 -18.20 4.18
N HIS A 179 12.43 -17.30 3.20
CA HIS A 179 11.12 -16.78 2.74
C HIS A 179 10.68 -17.32 1.38
N ALA A 180 11.57 -18.01 0.68
CA ALA A 180 11.33 -18.59 -0.65
C ALA A 180 10.99 -20.08 -0.54
N LEU A 181 9.81 -20.39 0.00
CA LEU A 181 9.28 -21.76 0.02
C LEU A 181 8.95 -22.20 -1.42
N TYR A 182 9.43 -23.39 -1.80
CA TYR A 182 9.11 -24.06 -3.06
C TYR A 182 7.67 -24.59 -3.06
#